data_AF-A0A249DZ04-F1
#
_entry.id   AF-A0A249DZ04-F1
#
_cell.length_a   1.000
_cell.length_b   1.000
_cell.length_c   1.000
_cell.angle_alpha   90.00
_cell.angle_beta   90.00
_cell.angle_gamma   90.00
#
_symmetry.space_group_name_H-M   'P 1'
#
loop_
_entity.id
_entity.type
_entity.pdbx_description
1 polymer ?
#
loop_
_entity_poly.entity_id
_entity_poly.type
_entity_poly.pdbx_seq_one_letter_code
_entity_poly.pdbx_strand_id
1 'polypeptide(L)'
;MNDWSDLSATESSISTEYRQPPSPQESGFCSWVRNLLNYLTGTFGEKLSCSKLNSALNDIFSPKNGWVHKGHFEYGGTNQVGYRSKQIEGVTYIVSAPCHDLTNTNSMQDLLSGGRTAAKTLSEIKNIYPEDKVKILIPIAQSNKFGFSTRGHFVLLEVDIQEGNIQSAKIHDSKGGLLDNFYSGAKHLVKQLLADENLGLTKDFAITTEYHRDQNFFNNSDCGRYTVYHAHKIIENGRLSEANARDASSFFEKLSI
;
A
#
# COMPACT_ATOMS: atom_id res chain seq x y z
N MET A 1 6.26 -18.03 -25.78
CA MET A 1 5.33 -18.68 -24.83
C MET A 1 6.00 -18.58 -23.48
N ASN A 2 5.69 -17.55 -22.70
CA ASN A 2 6.23 -17.41 -21.35
C ASN A 2 5.31 -18.20 -20.42
N ASP A 3 5.91 -18.92 -19.49
CA ASP A 3 5.26 -19.84 -18.57
C ASP A 3 4.61 -19.02 -17.43
N TRP A 4 3.31 -18.77 -17.55
CA TRP A 4 2.53 -17.96 -16.60
C TRP A 4 2.08 -18.74 -15.36
N SER A 5 2.42 -20.04 -15.30
CA SER A 5 2.18 -20.94 -14.15
C SER A 5 2.93 -20.49 -12.89
N ASP A 6 4.06 -19.82 -13.07
CA ASP A 6 5.07 -19.60 -12.04
C ASP A 6 4.71 -18.49 -11.03
N LEU A 7 3.79 -17.58 -11.36
CA LEU A 7 3.41 -16.47 -10.48
C LEU A 7 2.49 -16.92 -9.33
N SER A 8 1.61 -17.89 -9.60
CA SER A 8 0.84 -18.55 -8.53
C SER A 8 1.73 -19.44 -7.65
N ALA A 9 2.76 -20.05 -8.27
CA ALA A 9 3.73 -20.88 -7.58
C ALA A 9 4.66 -20.05 -6.69
N THR A 10 5.11 -18.86 -7.13
CA THR A 10 5.98 -17.97 -6.34
C THR A 10 5.29 -17.37 -5.13
N GLU A 11 3.97 -17.10 -5.18
CA GLU A 11 3.21 -16.73 -3.97
C GLU A 11 3.05 -17.93 -3.00
N SER A 12 3.09 -19.16 -3.51
CA SER A 12 2.89 -20.41 -2.72
C SER A 12 4.17 -21.03 -2.15
N SER A 13 5.36 -20.66 -2.65
CA SER A 13 6.63 -21.30 -2.35
C SER A 13 7.46 -20.64 -1.24
N ILE A 14 6.92 -19.63 -0.54
CA ILE A 14 7.70 -18.84 0.42
C ILE A 14 7.64 -19.48 1.82
N SER A 15 8.81 -19.76 2.41
CA SER A 15 8.95 -20.59 3.61
C SER A 15 8.34 -19.94 4.86
N THR A 16 7.77 -20.77 5.74
CA THR A 16 7.15 -20.33 7.00
C THR A 16 8.14 -19.85 8.07
N GLU A 17 9.44 -20.00 7.84
CA GLU A 17 10.51 -19.65 8.79
C GLU A 17 10.61 -18.13 9.04
N TYR A 18 10.04 -17.29 8.18
CA TYR A 18 10.06 -15.83 8.33
C TYR A 18 8.94 -15.24 9.20
N ARG A 19 8.12 -16.09 9.84
CA ARG A 19 6.99 -15.65 10.68
C ARG A 19 7.34 -15.37 12.15
N GLN A 20 8.51 -15.80 12.63
CA GLN A 20 8.93 -15.52 14.00
C GLN A 20 10.21 -14.67 14.04
N PRO A 21 10.32 -13.73 14.99
CA PRO A 21 11.53 -12.93 15.13
C PRO A 21 12.71 -13.85 15.46
N PRO A 22 13.91 -13.61 14.88
CA PRO A 22 15.07 -14.46 15.11
C PRO A 22 15.54 -14.41 16.57
N SER A 23 15.88 -15.57 17.13
CA SER A 23 16.41 -15.68 18.48
C SER A 23 17.79 -15.02 18.60
N PRO A 24 18.02 -14.14 19.58
CA PRO A 24 19.35 -13.58 19.87
C PRO A 24 20.38 -14.63 20.28
N GLN A 25 19.92 -15.82 20.71
CA GLN A 25 20.77 -16.84 21.34
C GLN A 25 21.38 -17.81 20.32
N GLU A 26 20.86 -17.87 19.09
CA GLU A 26 21.23 -18.87 18.08
C GLU A 26 22.23 -18.35 17.02
N SER A 27 22.62 -17.07 17.10
CA SER A 27 23.56 -16.48 16.14
C SER A 27 24.36 -15.33 16.76
N GLY A 28 25.62 -15.13 16.33
CA GLY A 28 26.43 -13.99 16.79
C GLY A 28 25.75 -12.65 16.49
N PHE A 29 25.99 -11.62 17.32
CA PHE A 29 25.27 -10.33 17.30
C PHE A 29 25.06 -9.73 15.90
N CYS A 30 26.11 -9.67 15.07
CA CYS A 30 26.00 -9.14 13.71
C CYS A 30 25.07 -9.96 12.80
N SER A 31 25.07 -11.29 12.96
CA SER A 31 24.16 -12.18 12.22
C SER A 31 22.71 -12.03 12.72
N TRP A 32 22.52 -11.90 14.03
CA TRP A 32 21.21 -11.64 14.61
C TRP A 32 20.62 -10.32 14.11
N VAL A 33 21.39 -9.22 14.13
CA VAL A 33 20.94 -7.92 13.60
C VAL A 33 20.55 -8.02 12.13
N ARG A 34 21.34 -8.69 11.30
CA ARG A 34 21.02 -8.91 9.88
C ARG A 34 19.72 -9.69 9.71
N ASN A 35 19.54 -10.77 10.46
CA ASN A 35 18.34 -11.60 10.38
C ASN A 35 17.10 -10.84 10.88
N LEU A 36 17.25 -10.04 11.94
CA LEU A 36 16.19 -9.19 12.47
C LEU A 36 15.76 -8.14 11.44
N LEU A 37 16.72 -7.49 10.78
CA LEU A 37 16.41 -6.54 9.71
C LEU A 37 15.67 -7.22 8.56
N ASN A 38 16.07 -8.42 8.16
CA ASN A 38 15.37 -9.18 7.12
C ASN A 38 13.96 -9.58 7.56
N TYR A 39 13.76 -10.03 8.80
CA TYR A 39 12.44 -10.33 9.36
C TYR A 39 11.53 -9.08 9.37
N LEU A 40 12.03 -7.94 9.84
CA LEU A 40 11.25 -6.70 9.93
C LEU A 40 10.86 -6.16 8.55
N THR A 41 11.74 -6.37 7.57
CA THR A 41 11.57 -5.80 6.23
C THR A 41 10.84 -6.72 5.27
N GLY A 42 11.04 -8.06 5.30
CA GLY A 42 10.28 -9.13 4.64
C GLY A 42 9.95 -8.96 3.16
N THR A 43 9.51 -10.00 2.46
CA THR A 43 9.06 -9.88 1.05
C THR A 43 7.54 -9.71 0.95
N PHE A 44 7.02 -9.13 -0.15
CA PHE A 44 5.59 -9.19 -0.45
C PHE A 44 5.23 -10.64 -0.83
N GLY A 45 4.22 -11.23 -0.17
CA GLY A 45 3.91 -12.67 -0.25
C GLY A 45 4.15 -13.43 1.07
N GLU A 46 5.22 -13.10 1.81
CA GLU A 46 5.35 -13.46 3.25
C GLU A 46 4.41 -12.62 4.12
N LYS A 47 4.12 -11.41 3.63
CA LYS A 47 3.11 -10.47 4.13
C LYS A 47 1.82 -10.61 3.31
N LEU A 48 0.77 -9.85 3.65
CA LEU A 48 -0.46 -9.79 2.85
C LEU A 48 -0.12 -9.45 1.38
N SER A 49 -0.49 -10.30 0.42
CA SER A 49 -0.24 -10.03 -1.00
C SER A 49 -1.13 -8.89 -1.52
N CYS A 50 -0.74 -8.25 -2.62
CA CYS A 50 -1.56 -7.20 -3.25
C CYS A 50 -2.96 -7.70 -3.64
N SER A 51 -3.08 -8.96 -4.10
CA SER A 51 -4.35 -9.59 -4.45
C SER A 51 -5.26 -9.79 -3.23
N LYS A 52 -4.71 -10.28 -2.11
CA LYS A 52 -5.45 -10.44 -0.84
C LYS A 52 -5.84 -9.09 -0.25
N LEU A 53 -4.94 -8.11 -0.29
CA LEU A 53 -5.22 -6.74 0.12
C LEU A 53 -6.34 -6.11 -0.73
N ASN A 54 -6.31 -6.30 -2.05
CA ASN A 54 -7.37 -5.80 -2.92
C ASN A 54 -8.72 -6.48 -2.66
N SER A 55 -8.71 -7.76 -2.31
CA SER A 55 -9.91 -8.51 -1.91
C SER A 55 -10.49 -7.98 -0.60
N ALA A 56 -9.66 -7.72 0.41
CA ALA A 56 -10.07 -7.09 1.65
C ALA A 56 -10.76 -5.72 1.42
N LEU A 57 -10.20 -4.90 0.53
CA LEU A 57 -10.80 -3.63 0.14
C LEU A 57 -12.15 -3.82 -0.55
N ASN A 58 -12.35 -4.88 -1.33
CA ASN A 58 -13.64 -5.17 -1.95
C ASN A 58 -14.72 -5.50 -0.93
N ASP A 59 -14.37 -6.24 0.13
CA ASP A 59 -15.33 -6.64 1.16
C ASP A 59 -15.84 -5.43 1.96
N ILE A 60 -14.91 -4.55 2.35
CA ILE A 60 -15.23 -3.34 3.12
C ILE A 60 -15.93 -2.30 2.24
N PHE A 61 -15.32 -1.96 1.11
CA PHE A 61 -15.80 -0.94 0.18
C PHE A 61 -16.64 -1.59 -0.92
N SER A 62 -17.67 -2.34 -0.52
CA SER A 62 -18.49 -3.16 -1.42
C SER A 62 -19.73 -2.42 -1.95
N PRO A 63 -20.33 -2.89 -3.07
CA PRO A 63 -21.63 -2.38 -3.55
C PRO A 63 -22.75 -2.50 -2.53
N LYS A 64 -22.70 -3.51 -1.65
CA LYS A 64 -23.65 -3.65 -0.55
C LYS A 64 -23.59 -2.47 0.44
N ASN A 65 -22.43 -1.84 0.57
CA ASN A 65 -22.19 -0.66 1.42
C ASN A 65 -22.29 0.67 0.63
N GLY A 66 -22.87 0.63 -0.57
CA GLY A 66 -23.09 1.80 -1.43
C GLY A 66 -21.84 2.28 -2.18
N TRP A 67 -20.83 1.43 -2.34
CA TRP A 67 -19.63 1.74 -3.14
C TRP A 67 -19.77 1.25 -4.58
N VAL A 68 -19.30 2.03 -5.54
CA VAL A 68 -19.25 1.60 -6.94
C VAL A 68 -17.85 1.09 -7.26
N HIS A 69 -17.74 -0.15 -7.70
CA HIS A 69 -16.49 -0.72 -8.21
C HIS A 69 -16.25 -0.25 -9.64
N LYS A 70 -15.06 0.29 -9.91
CA LYS A 70 -14.70 0.93 -11.18
C LYS A 70 -13.27 0.56 -11.57
N GLY A 71 -13.03 0.53 -12.88
CA GLY A 71 -11.76 0.11 -13.45
C GLY A 71 -11.47 -1.38 -13.22
N HIS A 72 -10.75 -2.00 -14.14
CA HIS A 72 -10.36 -3.39 -14.04
C HIS A 72 -8.97 -3.57 -14.64
N PHE A 73 -8.16 -4.45 -14.03
CA PHE A 73 -6.83 -4.78 -14.53
C PHE A 73 -6.50 -6.23 -14.21
N GLU A 74 -5.67 -6.85 -15.05
CA GLU A 74 -5.20 -8.20 -14.79
C GLU A 74 -3.99 -8.19 -13.85
N TYR A 75 -4.01 -9.05 -12.83
CA TYR A 75 -2.89 -9.27 -11.93
C TYR A 75 -2.92 -10.69 -11.38
N GLY A 76 -1.78 -11.38 -11.41
CA GLY A 76 -1.67 -12.78 -10.94
C GLY A 76 -2.65 -13.73 -11.64
N GLY A 77 -2.95 -13.50 -12.92
CA GLY A 77 -3.91 -14.29 -13.70
C GLY A 77 -5.39 -14.08 -13.35
N THR A 78 -5.70 -13.03 -12.58
CA THR A 78 -7.07 -12.71 -12.16
C THR A 78 -7.43 -11.27 -12.49
N ASN A 79 -8.69 -11.02 -12.84
CA ASN A 79 -9.18 -9.67 -13.05
C ASN A 79 -9.46 -8.99 -11.70
N GLN A 80 -8.80 -7.87 -11.44
CA GLN A 80 -8.85 -7.13 -10.19
C GLN A 80 -9.65 -5.83 -10.36
N VAL A 81 -10.46 -5.48 -9.35
CA VAL A 81 -11.12 -4.16 -9.29
C VAL A 81 -10.05 -3.08 -9.13
N GLY A 82 -10.09 -2.07 -9.98
CA GLY A 82 -9.12 -0.98 -10.05
C GLY A 82 -9.25 0.02 -8.91
N TYR A 83 -10.46 0.45 -8.59
CA TYR A 83 -10.79 1.35 -7.49
C TYR A 83 -12.28 1.28 -7.11
N ARG A 84 -12.61 1.72 -5.90
CA ARG A 84 -13.98 1.83 -5.38
C ARG A 84 -14.29 3.30 -5.16
N SER A 85 -15.43 3.79 -5.61
CA SER A 85 -15.83 5.19 -5.45
C SER A 85 -17.17 5.33 -4.73
N LYS A 86 -17.30 6.35 -3.89
CA LYS A 86 -18.56 6.75 -3.24
C LYS A 86 -18.57 8.25 -3.02
N GLN A 87 -19.70 8.90 -3.30
CA GLN A 87 -19.87 10.33 -3.01
C GLN A 87 -20.42 10.51 -1.60
N ILE A 88 -19.79 11.38 -0.81
CA ILE A 88 -20.19 11.71 0.56
C ILE A 88 -20.07 13.23 0.70
N GLU A 89 -21.17 13.91 1.05
CA GLU A 89 -21.19 15.37 1.30
C GLU A 89 -20.52 16.23 0.21
N GLY A 90 -20.75 15.87 -1.06
CA GLY A 90 -20.19 16.59 -2.21
C GLY A 90 -18.72 16.29 -2.52
N VAL A 91 -18.08 15.36 -1.79
CA VAL A 91 -16.74 14.85 -2.09
C VAL A 91 -16.82 13.44 -2.66
N THR A 92 -16.11 13.19 -3.76
CA THR A 92 -15.95 11.84 -4.30
C THR A 92 -14.79 11.16 -3.57
N TYR A 93 -15.10 10.17 -2.74
CA TYR A 93 -14.09 9.33 -2.10
C TYR A 93 -13.73 8.17 -3.01
N ILE A 94 -12.43 7.91 -3.15
CA ILE A 94 -11.90 6.81 -3.95
C ILE A 94 -10.95 5.98 -3.10
N VAL A 95 -11.17 4.67 -3.06
CA VAL A 95 -10.23 3.70 -2.50
C VAL A 95 -9.65 2.87 -3.63
N SER A 96 -8.37 3.06 -3.92
CA SER A 96 -7.69 2.37 -5.03
C SER A 96 -7.30 0.95 -4.67
N ALA A 97 -7.14 0.10 -5.69
CA ALA A 97 -6.32 -1.09 -5.56
C ALA A 97 -4.88 -0.73 -5.17
N PRO A 98 -4.13 -1.67 -4.55
CA PRO A 98 -2.73 -1.46 -4.24
C PRO A 98 -1.89 -1.14 -5.48
N CYS A 99 -0.95 -0.23 -5.33
CA CYS A 99 0.02 0.14 -6.35
C CYS A 99 1.40 0.36 -5.71
N HIS A 100 2.45 0.61 -6.50
CA HIS A 100 3.82 0.76 -5.98
C HIS A 100 4.49 2.08 -6.36
N ASP A 101 5.54 2.41 -5.61
CA ASP A 101 6.36 3.63 -5.71
C ASP A 101 7.59 3.49 -6.64
N LEU A 102 7.82 2.29 -7.20
CA LEU A 102 8.97 2.04 -8.08
C LEU A 102 8.90 2.80 -9.41
N THR A 103 10.02 3.43 -9.81
CA THR A 103 10.12 4.11 -11.12
C THR A 103 10.41 3.17 -12.30
N ASN A 104 10.89 1.95 -12.04
CA ASN A 104 11.27 0.98 -13.09
C ASN A 104 10.28 -0.19 -13.14
N THR A 105 9.41 -0.21 -14.15
CA THR A 105 8.24 -1.10 -14.26
C THR A 105 8.51 -2.49 -14.86
N ASN A 106 9.74 -3.01 -14.77
CA ASN A 106 10.12 -4.28 -15.40
C ASN A 106 10.90 -5.21 -14.47
N SER A 107 10.73 -5.05 -13.16
CA SER A 107 11.42 -5.87 -12.16
C SER A 107 10.47 -6.90 -11.57
N MET A 108 10.98 -8.01 -11.04
CA MET A 108 10.16 -8.94 -10.24
C MET A 108 9.44 -8.21 -9.07
N GLN A 109 10.01 -7.11 -8.58
CA GLN A 109 9.40 -6.30 -7.53
C GLN A 109 8.17 -5.53 -8.02
N ASP A 110 8.17 -5.08 -9.28
CA ASP A 110 7.00 -4.47 -9.92
C ASP A 110 5.83 -5.47 -9.98
N LEU A 111 6.13 -6.69 -10.42
CA LEU A 111 5.18 -7.80 -10.45
C LEU A 111 4.67 -8.19 -9.07
N LEU A 112 5.51 -8.23 -8.03
CA LEU A 112 5.08 -8.57 -6.68
C LEU A 112 4.30 -7.44 -5.98
N SER A 113 4.40 -6.21 -6.50
CA SER A 113 3.83 -5.01 -5.90
C SER A 113 2.57 -4.51 -6.62
N GLY A 114 1.85 -5.41 -7.32
CA GLY A 114 0.58 -5.08 -7.98
C GLY A 114 0.68 -4.70 -9.46
N GLY A 115 1.88 -4.53 -10.03
CA GLY A 115 2.09 -4.22 -11.45
C GLY A 115 1.52 -2.88 -11.93
N ARG A 116 1.18 -1.98 -10.99
CA ARG A 116 0.65 -0.64 -11.27
C ARG A 116 1.37 0.39 -10.41
N THR A 117 1.73 1.51 -11.02
CA THR A 117 2.37 2.64 -10.34
C THR A 117 1.33 3.56 -9.71
N ALA A 118 1.72 4.26 -8.63
CA ALA A 118 0.89 5.30 -8.04
C ALA A 118 0.65 6.46 -9.01
N ALA A 119 1.69 6.83 -9.80
CA ALA A 119 1.58 7.87 -10.82
C ALA A 119 0.49 7.56 -11.85
N LYS A 120 0.53 6.37 -12.48
CA LYS A 120 -0.47 5.96 -13.46
C LYS A 120 -1.88 5.93 -12.86
N THR A 121 -2.01 5.42 -11.64
CA THR A 121 -3.29 5.35 -10.92
C THR A 121 -3.87 6.75 -10.67
N LEU A 122 -3.06 7.69 -10.21
CA LEU A 122 -3.48 9.08 -9.98
C LEU A 122 -3.83 9.78 -11.30
N SER A 123 -3.04 9.58 -12.36
CA SER A 123 -3.31 10.14 -13.69
C SER A 123 -4.64 9.64 -14.26
N GLU A 124 -4.91 8.33 -14.13
CA GLU A 124 -6.19 7.73 -14.52
C GLU A 124 -7.36 8.37 -13.75
N ILE A 125 -7.26 8.45 -12.42
CA ILE A 125 -8.32 9.02 -11.58
C ILE A 125 -8.55 10.50 -11.89
N LYS A 126 -7.49 11.29 -12.00
CA LYS A 126 -7.55 12.72 -12.36
C LYS A 126 -8.31 12.93 -13.67
N ASN A 127 -8.04 12.10 -14.68
CA ASN A 127 -8.70 12.20 -15.99
C ASN A 127 -10.19 11.81 -15.95
N ILE A 128 -10.59 10.95 -15.02
CA ILE A 128 -12.00 10.55 -14.84
C ILE A 128 -12.78 11.63 -14.09
N TYR A 129 -12.13 12.33 -13.17
CA TYR A 129 -12.74 13.34 -12.30
C TYR A 129 -12.06 14.70 -12.44
N PRO A 130 -12.07 15.31 -13.65
CA PRO A 130 -11.29 16.52 -13.93
C PRO A 130 -11.83 17.78 -13.23
N GLU A 131 -13.10 17.80 -12.83
CA GLU A 131 -13.77 18.96 -12.23
C GLU A 131 -14.20 18.72 -10.77
N ASP A 132 -14.07 17.49 -10.26
CA ASP A 132 -14.59 17.13 -8.95
C ASP A 132 -13.62 17.47 -7.81
N LYS A 133 -14.18 17.57 -6.60
CA LYS A 133 -13.43 17.43 -5.35
C LYS A 133 -13.33 15.94 -4.99
N VAL A 134 -12.11 15.41 -5.04
CA VAL A 134 -11.83 13.98 -4.87
C VAL A 134 -10.85 13.76 -3.73
N LYS A 135 -11.18 12.84 -2.81
CA LYS A 135 -10.23 12.31 -1.82
C LYS A 135 -9.89 10.88 -2.20
N ILE A 136 -8.61 10.60 -2.40
CA ILE A 136 -8.12 9.31 -2.87
C ILE A 136 -7.27 8.66 -1.79
N LEU A 137 -7.56 7.39 -1.49
CA LEU A 137 -6.86 6.56 -0.54
C LEU A 137 -6.24 5.38 -1.30
N ILE A 138 -4.92 5.35 -1.36
CA ILE A 138 -4.16 4.40 -2.19
C ILE A 138 -3.21 3.59 -1.30
N PRO A 139 -3.42 2.27 -1.15
CA PRO A 139 -2.40 1.40 -0.57
C PRO A 139 -1.15 1.41 -1.43
N ILE A 140 -0.02 1.84 -0.88
CA ILE A 140 1.28 1.84 -1.55
C ILE A 140 2.11 0.68 -1.03
N ALA A 141 2.44 -0.25 -1.93
CA ALA A 141 3.45 -1.26 -1.76
C ALA A 141 4.84 -0.61 -1.94
N GLN A 142 5.41 -0.10 -0.86
CA GLN A 142 6.79 0.39 -0.85
C GLN A 142 7.75 -0.78 -0.92
N SER A 143 8.59 -0.81 -1.96
CA SER A 143 9.65 -1.82 -2.07
C SER A 143 11.01 -1.21 -2.36
N ASN A 144 12.03 -1.94 -1.91
CA ASN A 144 13.40 -1.69 -2.33
C ASN A 144 14.19 -3.01 -2.40
N LYS A 145 15.39 -2.93 -2.98
CA LYS A 145 16.40 -3.98 -2.90
C LYS A 145 17.37 -3.69 -1.77
N PHE A 146 17.63 -4.66 -0.91
CA PHE A 146 18.73 -4.61 0.06
C PHE A 146 19.55 -5.90 -0.04
N GLY A 147 20.77 -5.81 -0.56
CA GLY A 147 21.56 -6.99 -0.91
C GLY A 147 20.84 -7.85 -1.95
N PHE A 148 20.67 -9.13 -1.67
CA PHE A 148 20.00 -10.11 -2.53
C PHE A 148 18.50 -10.31 -2.22
N SER A 149 17.93 -9.59 -1.25
CA SER A 149 16.53 -9.74 -0.85
C SER A 149 15.67 -8.56 -1.29
N THR A 150 14.41 -8.84 -1.60
CA THR A 150 13.39 -7.83 -1.89
C THR A 150 12.63 -7.52 -0.60
N ARG A 151 12.41 -6.23 -0.33
CA ARG A 151 11.71 -5.81 0.90
C ARG A 151 10.38 -5.18 0.55
N GLY A 152 9.37 -5.38 1.39
CA GLY A 152 8.03 -4.85 1.16
C GLY A 152 7.38 -4.26 2.41
N HIS A 153 6.83 -3.07 2.32
CA HIS A 153 6.02 -2.44 3.36
C HIS A 153 4.79 -1.77 2.74
N PHE A 154 3.63 -1.92 3.37
CA PHE A 154 2.43 -1.22 2.95
C PHE A 154 2.23 0.03 3.78
N VAL A 155 1.96 1.13 3.10
CA VAL A 155 1.53 2.40 3.69
C VAL A 155 0.28 2.89 2.97
N LEU A 156 -0.47 3.80 3.58
CA LEU A 156 -1.60 4.45 2.92
C LEU A 156 -1.18 5.82 2.39
N LEU A 157 -1.36 6.07 1.10
CA LEU A 157 -1.27 7.41 0.52
C LEU A 157 -2.68 8.03 0.47
N GLU A 158 -2.86 9.14 1.17
CA GLU A 158 -4.00 10.04 1.05
C GLU A 158 -3.65 11.18 0.08
N VAL A 159 -4.51 11.42 -0.91
CA VAL A 159 -4.36 12.49 -1.90
C VAL A 159 -5.67 13.26 -2.03
N ASP A 160 -5.59 14.58 -1.94
CA ASP A 160 -6.71 15.46 -2.27
C ASP A 160 -6.53 16.05 -3.67
N ILE A 161 -7.53 15.89 -4.51
CA ILE A 161 -7.63 16.52 -5.83
C ILE A 161 -8.81 17.48 -5.83
N GLN A 162 -8.61 18.66 -6.38
CA GLN A 162 -9.68 19.62 -6.65
C GLN A 162 -9.48 20.21 -8.03
N GLU A 163 -10.53 20.16 -8.87
CA GLU A 163 -10.52 20.69 -10.23
C GLU A 163 -9.31 20.16 -11.03
N GLY A 164 -9.08 18.85 -10.91
CA GLY A 164 -7.98 18.15 -11.59
C GLY A 164 -6.59 18.44 -11.00
N ASN A 165 -6.46 19.28 -9.99
CA ASN A 165 -5.18 19.63 -9.37
C ASN A 165 -4.97 18.90 -8.05
N ILE A 166 -3.83 18.22 -7.89
CA ILE A 166 -3.43 17.62 -6.62
C ILE A 166 -3.09 18.74 -5.63
N GLN A 167 -3.89 18.86 -4.58
CA GLN A 167 -3.75 19.88 -3.54
C GLN A 167 -2.82 19.42 -2.41
N SER A 168 -2.92 18.14 -2.06
CA SER A 168 -2.17 17.55 -0.95
C SER A 168 -1.86 16.09 -1.23
N ALA A 169 -0.75 15.61 -0.68
CA ALA A 169 -0.39 14.20 -0.66
C ALA A 169 0.29 13.86 0.66
N LYS A 170 -0.19 12.81 1.32
CA LYS A 170 0.24 12.39 2.65
C LYS A 170 0.33 10.89 2.75
N ILE A 171 1.42 10.38 3.30
CA ILE A 171 1.59 8.98 3.66
C ILE A 171 1.21 8.79 5.13
N HIS A 172 0.42 7.77 5.42
CA HIS A 172 0.19 7.26 6.77
C HIS A 172 0.91 5.91 6.93
N ASP A 173 1.88 5.88 7.83
CA ASP A 173 2.64 4.68 8.19
C ASP A 173 2.25 4.20 9.59
N SER A 174 1.71 2.99 9.65
CA SER A 174 1.28 2.33 10.89
C SER A 174 2.45 1.98 11.82
N LYS A 175 3.68 1.82 11.30
CA LYS A 175 4.85 1.35 12.06
C LYS A 175 5.68 2.45 12.72
N GLY A 176 5.37 3.71 12.42
CA GLY A 176 5.95 4.82 13.16
C GLY A 176 7.34 5.30 12.69
N GLY A 177 7.69 5.09 11.41
CA GLY A 177 8.78 5.80 10.74
C GLY A 177 10.19 5.23 10.87
N LEU A 178 10.37 4.24 11.74
CA LEU A 178 11.66 3.53 11.87
C LEU A 178 12.07 2.86 10.55
N LEU A 179 11.08 2.44 9.75
CA LEU A 179 11.28 1.80 8.46
C LEU A 179 11.43 2.79 7.30
N ASP A 180 11.01 4.05 7.45
CA ASP A 180 11.00 5.02 6.35
C ASP A 180 12.43 5.35 5.88
N ASN A 181 13.39 5.35 6.82
CA ASN A 181 14.83 5.45 6.53
C ASN A 181 15.36 4.29 5.69
N PHE A 182 14.74 3.11 5.77
CA PHE A 182 15.17 1.95 5.01
C PHE A 182 14.57 1.96 3.61
N TYR A 183 13.29 2.30 3.45
CA TYR A 183 12.61 2.25 2.16
C TYR A 183 12.82 3.49 1.29
N SER A 184 13.02 4.67 1.90
CA SER A 184 12.97 5.96 1.20
C SER A 184 11.69 6.13 0.38
N GLY A 185 10.58 5.53 0.83
CA GLY A 185 9.39 5.35 0.00
C GLY A 185 8.71 6.67 -0.37
N ALA A 186 8.65 7.64 0.54
CA ALA A 186 8.17 8.99 0.21
C ALA A 186 9.00 9.64 -0.90
N LYS A 187 10.34 9.48 -0.88
CA LYS A 187 11.24 10.03 -1.90
C LYS A 187 11.08 9.33 -3.24
N HIS A 188 10.95 8.00 -3.25
CA HIS A 188 10.68 7.25 -4.48
C HIS A 188 9.35 7.64 -5.09
N LEU A 189 8.31 7.75 -4.26
CA LEU A 189 6.98 8.14 -4.67
C LEU A 189 6.97 9.57 -5.24
N VAL A 190 7.56 10.56 -4.56
CA VAL A 190 7.70 11.93 -5.09
C VAL A 190 8.39 11.91 -6.46
N LYS A 191 9.51 11.18 -6.59
CA LYS A 191 10.22 11.07 -7.86
C LYS A 191 9.35 10.44 -8.95
N GLN A 192 8.61 9.39 -8.63
CA GLN A 192 7.71 8.72 -9.56
C GLN A 192 6.57 9.63 -10.01
N LEU A 193 5.94 10.36 -9.08
CA LEU A 193 4.84 11.28 -9.39
C LEU A 193 5.31 12.49 -10.20
N LEU A 194 6.47 13.07 -9.87
CA LEU A 194 7.05 14.18 -10.63
C LEU A 194 7.43 13.81 -12.07
N ALA A 195 7.68 12.53 -12.34
CA ALA A 195 8.02 12.05 -13.68
C ALA A 195 6.80 11.87 -14.59
N ASP A 196 5.56 11.88 -14.06
CA ASP A 196 4.34 11.77 -14.86
C ASP A 196 3.76 13.16 -15.13
N GLU A 197 4.00 13.66 -16.35
CA GLU A 197 3.58 15.00 -16.80
C GLU A 197 2.05 15.19 -16.73
N ASN A 198 1.26 14.11 -16.80
CA ASN A 198 -0.21 14.21 -16.73
C ASN A 198 -0.69 14.68 -15.35
N LEU A 199 0.12 14.49 -14.30
CA LEU A 199 -0.22 14.94 -12.96
C LEU A 199 -0.09 16.46 -12.80
N GLY A 200 0.70 17.13 -13.66
CA GLY A 200 0.85 18.59 -13.63
C GLY A 200 1.52 19.11 -12.36
N LEU A 201 2.38 18.31 -11.73
CA LEU A 201 3.05 18.65 -10.48
C LEU A 201 4.24 19.60 -10.70
N THR A 202 4.45 20.52 -9.78
CA THR A 202 5.62 21.39 -9.78
C THR A 202 6.81 20.71 -9.11
N LYS A 203 8.03 21.17 -9.39
CA LYS A 203 9.26 20.67 -8.74
C LYS A 203 9.25 20.77 -7.21
N ASP A 204 8.40 21.63 -6.65
CA ASP A 204 8.28 21.88 -5.21
C ASP A 204 7.22 20.98 -4.56
N PHE A 205 6.58 20.09 -5.34
CA PHE A 205 5.66 19.09 -4.82
C PHE A 205 6.34 18.20 -3.78
N ALA A 206 5.68 18.05 -2.64
CA ALA A 206 6.17 17.25 -1.53
C ALA A 206 5.06 16.34 -1.00
N ILE A 207 5.48 15.17 -0.52
CA ILE A 207 4.63 14.25 0.22
C ILE A 207 5.02 14.33 1.68
N THR A 208 4.05 14.54 2.54
CA THR A 208 4.26 14.50 4.00
C THR A 208 4.06 13.07 4.51
N THR A 209 4.78 12.67 5.57
CA THR A 209 4.57 11.36 6.20
C THR A 209 4.12 11.54 7.64
N GLU A 210 3.02 10.90 8.01
CA GLU A 210 2.53 10.77 9.38
C GLU A 210 2.78 9.36 9.92
N TYR A 211 3.29 9.33 11.15
CA TYR A 211 3.74 8.12 11.82
C TYR A 211 2.82 7.80 13.01
N HIS A 212 1.97 6.78 12.87
CA HIS A 212 0.89 6.53 13.85
C HIS A 212 1.30 5.59 14.98
N ARG A 213 2.28 4.69 14.75
CA ARG A 213 2.74 3.69 15.74
C ARG A 213 1.63 2.73 16.23
N ASP A 214 0.54 2.61 15.49
CA ASP A 214 -0.56 1.69 15.79
C ASP A 214 -0.15 0.23 15.64
N GLN A 215 0.76 -0.07 14.70
CA GLN A 215 1.32 -1.39 14.50
C GLN A 215 2.60 -1.53 15.33
N ASN A 216 2.66 -2.58 16.14
CA ASN A 216 3.89 -2.96 16.83
C ASN A 216 5.02 -3.18 15.82
N PHE A 217 6.19 -2.59 16.07
CA PHE A 217 7.36 -2.68 15.20
C PHE A 217 7.71 -4.12 14.78
N PHE A 218 7.64 -5.06 15.73
CA PHE A 218 7.96 -6.49 15.52
C PHE A 218 6.85 -7.28 14.82
N ASN A 219 5.66 -6.70 14.64
CA ASN A 219 4.64 -7.25 13.79
C ASN A 219 4.99 -6.90 12.33
N ASN A 220 5.43 -7.87 11.54
CA ASN A 220 5.83 -7.65 10.14
C ASN A 220 4.73 -7.98 9.11
N SER A 221 3.63 -8.61 9.52
CA SER A 221 2.61 -9.16 8.62
C SER A 221 1.41 -8.23 8.40
N ASP A 222 1.07 -7.38 9.37
CA ASP A 222 -0.22 -6.68 9.36
C ASP A 222 -0.22 -5.30 8.70
N CYS A 223 0.90 -4.83 8.11
CA CYS A 223 0.94 -3.47 7.57
C CYS A 223 -0.14 -3.22 6.51
N GLY A 224 -0.41 -4.21 5.65
CA GLY A 224 -1.53 -4.15 4.69
C GLY A 224 -2.91 -4.09 5.36
N ARG A 225 -3.14 -4.83 6.46
CA ARG A 225 -4.41 -4.78 7.20
C ARG A 225 -4.60 -3.42 7.87
N TYR A 226 -3.53 -2.84 8.42
CA TYR A 226 -3.56 -1.48 8.94
C TYR A 226 -3.83 -0.44 7.85
N THR A 227 -3.30 -0.59 6.63
CA THR A 227 -3.64 0.28 5.49
C THR A 227 -5.14 0.27 5.19
N VAL A 228 -5.77 -0.91 5.21
CA VAL A 228 -7.22 -1.06 5.03
C VAL A 228 -8.00 -0.39 6.16
N TYR A 229 -7.59 -0.63 7.41
CA TYR A 229 -8.20 -0.04 8.59
C TYR A 229 -8.09 1.49 8.60
N HIS A 230 -6.92 2.03 8.25
CA HIS A 230 -6.72 3.47 8.13
C HIS A 230 -7.60 4.06 7.04
N ALA A 231 -7.71 3.40 5.88
CA ALA A 231 -8.60 3.86 4.83
C ALA A 231 -10.05 3.91 5.33
N HIS A 232 -10.52 2.86 6.01
CA HIS A 232 -11.85 2.80 6.60
C HIS A 232 -12.08 3.95 7.60
N LYS A 233 -11.13 4.21 8.50
CA LYS A 233 -11.21 5.30 9.47
C LYS A 233 -11.25 6.69 8.84
N ILE A 234 -10.48 6.94 7.79
CA ILE A 234 -10.53 8.22 7.08
C ILE A 234 -11.90 8.42 6.41
N ILE A 235 -12.49 7.37 5.83
CA ILE A 235 -13.85 7.45 5.27
C ILE A 235 -14.89 7.74 6.36
N GLU A 236 -14.86 7.01 7.47
CA GLU A 236 -15.90 7.14 8.51
C GLU A 236 -15.77 8.43 9.33
N ASN A 237 -14.54 8.80 9.71
CA ASN A 237 -14.28 9.84 10.71
C ASN A 237 -13.57 11.07 10.11
N GLY A 238 -13.20 11.03 8.83
CA GLY A 238 -12.46 12.10 8.14
C GLY A 238 -10.99 12.24 8.53
N ARG A 239 -10.48 11.45 9.49
CA ARG A 239 -9.12 11.54 10.04
C ARG A 239 -8.71 10.29 10.82
N LEU A 240 -7.42 10.18 11.10
CA LEU A 240 -6.83 9.07 11.87
C LEU A 240 -6.54 9.38 13.34
N SER A 241 -6.90 10.56 13.86
CA SER A 241 -6.57 10.95 15.25
C SER A 241 -7.10 10.00 16.34
N GLU A 242 -8.11 9.20 16.02
CA GLU A 242 -8.72 8.23 16.93
C GLU A 242 -8.30 6.78 16.63
N ALA A 243 -7.47 6.56 15.59
CA ALA A 243 -6.94 5.25 15.25
C ALA A 243 -6.03 4.75 16.40
N ASN A 244 -6.16 3.49 16.76
CA ASN A 244 -5.32 2.85 17.76
C ASN A 244 -5.33 1.32 17.57
N ALA A 245 -4.36 0.64 18.19
CA ALA A 245 -4.16 -0.81 18.06
C ALA A 245 -5.35 -1.67 18.54
N ARG A 246 -6.08 -1.22 19.58
CA ARG A 246 -7.22 -1.99 20.15
C ARG A 246 -8.39 -2.01 19.17
N ASP A 247 -8.71 -0.84 18.62
CA ASP A 247 -9.78 -0.70 17.64
C ASP A 247 -9.42 -1.42 16.33
N ALA A 248 -8.17 -1.30 15.87
CA ALA A 248 -7.66 -2.05 14.72
C ALA A 248 -7.81 -3.57 14.92
N SER A 249 -7.48 -4.09 16.10
CA SER A 249 -7.66 -5.52 16.42
C SER A 249 -9.12 -5.95 16.33
N SER A 250 -10.04 -5.14 16.86
CA SER A 250 -11.49 -5.41 16.79
C SER A 250 -12.03 -5.34 15.35
N PHE A 251 -11.47 -4.47 14.53
CA PHE A 251 -11.78 -4.37 13.10
C PHE A 251 -11.30 -5.61 12.35
N PHE A 252 -10.08 -6.08 12.65
CA PHE A 252 -9.49 -7.27 12.06
C PHE A 252 -10.26 -8.56 12.37
N GLU A 253 -10.79 -8.72 13.58
CA GLU A 253 -11.59 -9.90 13.94
C GLU A 253 -12.90 -10.01 13.15
N LYS A 254 -13.45 -8.88 12.69
CA LYS A 254 -14.68 -8.83 11.90
C LYS A 254 -14.46 -9.12 10.42
N LEU A 255 -13.21 -9.13 9.96
CA LEU A 255 -12.84 -9.28 8.57
C LEU A 255 -12.06 -10.58 8.39
N SER A 256 -12.47 -11.39 7.41
CA SER A 256 -11.76 -12.65 7.08
C SER A 256 -10.48 -12.38 6.28
N ILE A 257 -9.57 -11.55 6.83
CA ILE A 257 -8.29 -11.14 6.20
C ILE A 257 -7.12 -11.71 6.98
#